data_AF-A0A7W4IRN8-F1
#
_entry.id   AF-A0A7W4IRN8-F1
#
_cell.length_a   1.000
_cell.length_b   1.000
_cell.length_c   1.000
_cell.angle_alpha   90.00
_cell.angle_beta   90.00
_cell.angle_gamma   90.00
#
_symmetry.space_group_name_H-M   'P 1'
#
loop_
_entity.id
_entity.type
_entity.pdbx_description
1 polymer ?
#
loop_
_entity_poly.entity_id
_entity_poly.type
_entity_poly.pdbx_seq_one_letter_code
_entity_poly.pdbx_strand_id
1 'polypeptide(L)' 'MAEIVNLRQARKRKARAEQAAVASTNRALHGRTAAERDRDRQEADRARRTLDGARLPSGPERDGQG' A
#
# COMPACT_ATOMS: atom_id res chain seq x y z
N MET A 1 -7.39 48.50 -17.44
CA MET A 1 -6.35 47.50 -17.14
C MET A 1 -7.03 46.14 -17.19
N ALA A 2 -6.69 45.28 -18.15
CA ALA A 2 -7.37 44.00 -18.31
C ALA A 2 -6.58 42.91 -17.60
N GLU A 3 -7.24 42.11 -16.77
CA GLU A 3 -6.62 40.99 -16.07
C GLU A 3 -6.51 39.79 -17.04
N ILE A 4 -5.30 39.55 -17.55
CA ILE A 4 -5.03 38.44 -18.46
C ILE A 4 -4.88 37.16 -17.63
N VAL A 5 -5.97 36.42 -17.47
CA VAL A 5 -5.95 35.12 -16.78
C VAL A 5 -5.53 33.99 -17.72
N ASN A 6 -4.52 33.23 -17.30
CA ASN A 6 -4.07 32.06 -18.04
C ASN A 6 -5.01 30.87 -17.83
N LEU A 7 -5.91 30.66 -18.79
CA LEU A 7 -6.90 29.58 -18.74
C LEU A 7 -6.28 28.17 -18.72
N ARG A 8 -5.09 27.97 -19.31
CA ARG A 8 -4.39 26.68 -19.26
C ARG A 8 -3.98 26.33 -17.84
N GLN A 9 -3.42 27.29 -17.11
CA GLN A 9 -3.04 27.09 -15.71
C GLN A 9 -4.27 26.90 -14.82
N ALA A 10 -5.35 27.65 -15.07
CA ALA A 10 -6.62 27.48 -14.36
C ALA A 10 -7.19 26.06 -14.54
N ARG A 11 -7.26 25.57 -15.79
CA ARG A 11 -7.69 24.19 -16.08
C ARG A 11 -6.80 23.14 -15.41
N LYS A 12 -5.48 23.32 -15.45
CA LYS A 12 -4.52 22.40 -14.80
C LYS A 12 -4.72 22.35 -13.29
N ARG A 13 -4.97 23.50 -12.65
CA ARG A 13 -5.27 23.57 -11.21
C ARG A 13 -6.57 22.85 -10.88
N LYS A 14 -7.63 23.07 -11.65
CA LYS A 14 -8.91 22.36 -11.49
C LYS A 14 -8.75 20.84 -11.58
N ALA A 15 -8.08 20.36 -12.63
CA ALA A 15 -7.84 18.92 -12.81
C ALA A 15 -7.06 18.30 -11.64
N ARG A 16 -6.05 19.00 -11.11
CA ARG A 16 -5.31 18.52 -9.93
C ARG A 16 -6.18 18.48 -8.67
N ALA A 17 -7.05 19.47 -8.47
CA ALA A 17 -7.96 19.52 -7.33
C ALA A 17 -8.98 18.37 -7.40
N GLU A 18 -9.55 18.10 -8.57
CA GLU A 18 -10.46 16.97 -8.80
C GLU A 18 -9.78 15.62 -8.52
N GLN A 19 -8.55 15.43 -9.01
CA GLN A 19 -7.77 14.23 -8.72
C GLN A 19 -7.49 14.05 -7.22
N ALA A 20 -7.18 15.14 -6.51
CA ALA A 20 -6.95 15.10 -5.06
C ALA A 20 -8.23 14.73 -4.30
N ALA A 21 -9.39 15.26 -4.70
CA ALA A 21 -10.68 14.92 -4.11
C ALA A 21 -11.02 13.44 -4.32
N VAL A 22 -10.87 12.92 -5.55
CA VAL A 22 -11.05 11.50 -5.85
C VAL A 22 -10.11 10.63 -5.04
N ALA A 23 -8.84 11.02 -4.91
CA ALA A 23 -7.87 10.29 -4.10
C ALA A 23 -8.27 10.26 -2.61
N SER A 24 -8.81 11.36 -2.07
CA SER A 24 -9.33 11.42 -0.70
C SER A 24 -10.53 10.49 -0.52
N THR A 25 -11.49 10.52 -1.45
CA THR A 25 -12.65 9.63 -1.45
C THR A 25 -12.22 8.17 -1.52
N ASN A 26 -11.26 7.84 -2.39
CA ASN A 26 -10.75 6.46 -2.50
C ASN A 26 -10.01 6.01 -1.24
N ARG A 27 -9.29 6.90 -0.55
CA ARG A 27 -8.70 6.59 0.77
C ARG A 27 -9.78 6.32 1.82
N ALA A 28 -10.85 7.11 1.85
CA ALA A 28 -11.96 6.92 2.78
C ALA A 28 -12.75 5.63 2.50
N LEU A 29 -13.07 5.35 1.24
CA LEU A 29 -13.85 4.18 0.82
C LEU A 29 -13.07 2.87 0.96
N HIS A 30 -11.79 2.88 0.60
CA HIS A 30 -10.99 1.65 0.55
C HIS A 30 -10.06 1.49 1.75
N GLY A 31 -9.94 2.50 2.62
CA GLY A 31 -9.16 2.49 3.87
C GLY A 31 -7.64 2.34 3.71
N ARG A 32 -7.19 1.73 2.61
CA ARG A 32 -5.81 1.49 2.22
C ARG A 32 -5.66 1.73 0.73
N THR A 33 -4.67 2.53 0.36
CA THR A 33 -4.28 2.73 -1.04
C THR A 33 -3.68 1.45 -1.64
N ALA A 34 -3.61 1.36 -2.97
CA ALA A 34 -2.93 0.24 -3.62
C ALA A 34 -1.46 0.12 -3.21
N ALA A 35 -0.77 1.25 -3.01
CA ALA A 35 0.62 1.28 -2.56
C ALA A 35 0.79 0.76 -1.12
N GLU A 36 -0.14 1.09 -0.22
CA GLU A 36 -0.12 0.57 1.16
C GLU A 36 -0.39 -0.94 1.18
N ARG A 37 -1.38 -1.42 0.41
CA ARG A 37 -1.64 -2.86 0.28
C ARG A 37 -0.43 -3.62 -0.28
N ASP A 38 0.30 -3.03 -1.22
CA ASP A 38 1.48 -3.65 -1.80
C ASP A 38 2.64 -3.71 -0.79
N ARG A 39 2.87 -2.64 -0.02
CA ARG A 39 3.84 -2.66 1.08
C ARG A 39 3.49 -3.72 2.13
N ASP A 40 2.24 -3.77 2.58
CA ASP A 40 1.77 -4.77 3.56
C ASP A 40 2.03 -6.19 3.06
N ARG A 41 1.76 -6.47 1.77
CA ARG A 41 2.04 -7.78 1.16
C ARG A 41 3.52 -8.09 1.16
N GLN A 42 4.36 -7.16 0.72
CA GLN A 42 5.80 -7.36 0.69
C GLN A 42 6.36 -7.60 2.10
N GLU A 43 5.86 -6.88 3.10
CA GLU A 43 6.24 -7.07 4.49
C GLU A 43 5.79 -8.43 5.03
N ALA A 44 4.54 -8.82 4.76
CA ALA A 44 4.03 -10.14 5.11
C ALA A 44 4.82 -11.28 4.45
N ASP A 45 5.20 -11.13 3.18
CA ASP A 45 6.01 -12.12 2.46
C ASP A 45 7.43 -12.21 3.01
N ARG A 46 8.04 -11.08 3.39
CA ARG A 46 9.34 -11.08 4.08
C ARG A 46 9.24 -11.78 5.43
N ALA A 47 8.23 -11.45 6.23
CA ALA A 47 8.00 -12.08 7.53
C ALA A 47 7.79 -13.60 7.39
N ARG A 48 6.99 -14.04 6.40
CA ARG A 48 6.79 -15.46 6.10
C ARG A 48 8.11 -16.15 5.75
N ARG A 49 8.90 -15.58 4.84
CA ARG A 49 10.22 -16.15 4.48
C ARG A 49 11.17 -16.23 5.67
N THR A 50 11.18 -15.21 6.53
CA THR A 50 11.97 -15.24 7.76
C THR A 50 11.51 -16.34 8.70
N LEU A 51 10.20 -16.50 8.90
CA LEU A 51 9.64 -17.56 9.75
C LEU A 51 9.90 -18.96 9.16
N ASP A 52 9.76 -19.12 7.85
CA ASP A 52 10.02 -20.37 7.15
C ASP A 52 11.51 -20.75 7.22
N GLY A 53 12.42 -19.80 7.04
CA GLY A 53 13.86 -20.02 7.19
C GLY A 53 14.29 -20.24 8.64
N ALA A 54 13.57 -19.66 9.60
CA ALA A 54 13.77 -19.88 11.03
C ALA A 54 13.01 -21.11 11.56
N ARG A 55 12.24 -21.80 10.71
CA ARG A 55 11.50 -23.00 11.09
C ARG A 55 12.50 -24.11 11.32
N LEU A 56 12.85 -24.35 12.57
CA LEU A 56 13.47 -25.62 12.95
C LEU A 56 12.53 -26.74 12.50
N PRO A 57 13.03 -27.83 11.87
CA PRO A 57 12.22 -29.04 11.77
C PRO A 57 11.74 -29.32 13.18
N SER A 58 10.42 -29.49 13.34
CA SER A 58 9.81 -29.92 14.59
C SER A 58 10.73 -30.98 15.18
N GLY A 59 11.36 -30.65 16.32
CA GLY A 59 12.38 -31.47 16.94
C GLY A 59 11.88 -32.91 17.01
N PRO A 60 12.80 -33.89 16.91
CA PRO A 60 12.49 -35.26 16.54
C PRO A 60 11.23 -35.70 17.24
N GLU A 61 10.26 -36.12 16.41
CA GLU A 61 9.21 -37.02 16.82
C GLU A 61 9.83 -37.96 17.85
N ARG A 62 9.29 -37.98 19.07
CA ARG A 62 9.77 -38.84 20.14
C ARG A 62 9.40 -40.28 19.77
N ASP A 63 9.99 -40.77 18.69
CA ASP A 63 9.95 -42.14 18.27
C ASP A 63 11.08 -42.84 19.01
N GLY A 64 10.73 -43.39 20.17
CA GLY A 64 11.40 -44.57 20.68
C GLY A 64 11.75 -44.59 22.16
N GLN A 65 11.16 -45.61 22.80
CA GLN A 65 11.86 -46.61 23.64
C GLN A 65 11.94 -46.33 25.14
N GLY A 66 11.27 -47.21 25.90
CA GLY A 66 11.29 -47.31 27.36
C GLY A 66 10.02 -47.95 27.89
#